data_AF-A0A8B6FDQ7-F1
#
_entry.id   AF-A0A8B6FDQ7-F1
#
_cell.length_a   1.000
_cell.length_b   1.000
_cell.length_c   1.000
_cell.angle_alpha   90.00
_cell.angle_beta   90.00
_cell.angle_gamma   90.00
#
_symmetry.space_group_name_H-M   'P 1'
#
loop_
_entity.id
_entity.type
_entity.pdbx_description
1 polymer ?
#
loop_
_entity_poly.entity_id
_entity_poly.type
_entity_poly.pdbx_seq_one_letter_code
_entity_poly.pdbx_strand_id
1 'polypeptide(L)'
;MVVHSLKDLPTTLPEGLMIGSVCKRDSPYDAVVMHPKHKGKQIQDLKDGSVIGTSSLRRQSQLQRKYPGLTFESIRGNLNTRLRKLDEDGKYDAIILAEAGLVRMGWEDRVSQILSADVCMYAVSQGAKAVECRADDTDTLNLLAHIHDPDTTMACIAERAFLRTLEGGCSVPVAVCTEIKDSKLSITGGVFSVDGTQCVQDSVERDLSEIIEPPKKKIRTTKGVNQYISIAGHTDISHNALDAIMAAGVELANKILTPEGAAILKKAKEDTAKAVLEEKRKKELIKAVESGSLK
;
A
#
# COMPACT_ATOMS: atom_id res chain seq x y z
N MET A 1 19.45 -9.30 8.77
CA MET A 1 18.59 -8.59 7.81
C MET A 1 17.36 -9.43 7.52
N VAL A 2 16.21 -8.81 7.25
CA VAL A 2 14.96 -9.47 6.87
C VAL A 2 14.35 -8.74 5.66
N VAL A 3 13.78 -9.48 4.71
CA VAL A 3 13.18 -8.89 3.48
C VAL A 3 11.66 -8.87 3.60
N HIS A 4 11.07 -7.73 3.27
CA HIS A 4 9.63 -7.49 3.35
C HIS A 4 9.09 -6.91 2.04
N SER A 5 7.78 -7.08 1.80
CA SER A 5 7.07 -6.10 0.99
C SER A 5 6.91 -4.83 1.82
N LEU A 6 7.33 -3.67 1.31
CA LEU A 6 7.40 -2.46 2.14
C LEU A 6 6.04 -2.00 2.67
N LYS A 7 4.96 -2.26 1.90
CA LYS A 7 3.59 -1.97 2.35
C LYS A 7 3.14 -2.72 3.61
N ASP A 8 3.83 -3.82 3.97
CA ASP A 8 3.52 -4.63 5.14
C ASP A 8 4.30 -4.16 6.38
N LEU A 9 5.25 -3.23 6.22
CA LEU A 9 5.99 -2.62 7.33
C LEU A 9 5.28 -1.36 7.83
N PRO A 10 5.12 -1.18 9.15
CA PRO A 10 4.57 0.04 9.71
C PRO A 10 5.44 1.26 9.38
N THR A 11 4.86 2.46 9.41
CA THR A 11 5.58 3.71 9.16
C THR A 11 6.62 4.03 10.24
N THR A 12 6.40 3.52 11.45
CA THR A 12 7.33 3.58 12.59
C THR A 12 7.77 2.17 12.95
N LEU A 13 9.08 1.91 12.94
CA LEU A 13 9.66 0.64 13.40
C LEU A 13 10.04 0.69 14.90
N PRO A 14 10.17 -0.47 15.56
CA PRO A 14 10.70 -0.55 16.92
C PRO A 14 12.08 0.09 17.05
N GLU A 15 12.41 0.54 18.26
CA GLU A 15 13.73 1.11 18.56
C GLU A 15 14.86 0.12 18.21
N GLY A 16 15.93 0.64 17.62
CA GLY A 16 17.07 -0.17 17.17
C GLY A 16 16.88 -0.85 15.81
N LEU A 17 15.70 -0.77 15.18
CA LEU A 17 15.43 -1.31 13.84
C LEU A 17 15.22 -0.19 12.83
N MET A 18 15.58 -0.47 11.57
CA MET A 18 15.34 0.43 10.45
C MET A 18 15.24 -0.32 9.11
N ILE A 19 14.68 0.35 8.10
CA ILE A 19 14.75 -0.08 6.70
C ILE A 19 16.09 0.39 6.14
N GLY A 20 17.02 -0.55 6.02
CA GLY A 20 18.38 -0.27 5.53
C GLY A 20 18.47 -0.09 4.02
N SER A 21 17.47 -0.55 3.26
CA SER A 21 17.38 -0.31 1.82
C SER A 21 15.97 -0.55 1.29
N VAL A 22 15.60 0.22 0.27
CA VAL A 22 14.40 0.01 -0.55
C VAL A 22 14.85 -0.29 -1.97
N CYS A 23 14.52 -1.49 -2.45
CA CYS A 23 14.93 -1.94 -3.78
C CYS A 23 14.02 -1.32 -4.85
N LYS A 24 14.48 -1.37 -6.11
CA LYS A 24 13.71 -0.95 -7.28
C LYS A 24 12.28 -1.48 -7.26
N ARG A 25 11.31 -0.58 -7.45
CA ARG A 25 9.88 -0.90 -7.44
C ARG A 25 9.50 -1.76 -8.63
N ASP A 26 8.80 -2.85 -8.36
CA ASP A 26 7.96 -3.50 -9.37
C ASP A 26 6.66 -2.70 -9.55
N SER A 27 5.77 -3.11 -10.45
CA SER A 27 4.50 -2.41 -10.66
C SER A 27 3.75 -2.15 -9.34
N PRO A 28 3.38 -0.89 -9.05
CA PRO A 28 2.63 -0.56 -7.86
C PRO A 28 1.13 -0.85 -8.01
N TYR A 29 0.64 -1.13 -9.22
CA TYR A 29 -0.78 -1.20 -9.51
C TYR A 29 -1.46 -2.45 -8.95
N ASP A 30 -2.77 -2.33 -8.78
CA ASP A 30 -3.63 -3.48 -8.53
C ASP A 30 -4.06 -4.12 -9.86
N ALA A 31 -4.31 -5.41 -9.84
CA ALA A 31 -4.68 -6.20 -11.00
C ALA A 31 -5.96 -6.99 -10.73
N VAL A 32 -6.77 -7.15 -11.77
CA VAL A 32 -7.95 -8.01 -11.80
C VAL A 32 -7.53 -9.37 -12.35
N VAL A 33 -7.90 -10.43 -11.64
CA VAL A 33 -7.85 -11.80 -12.14
C VAL A 33 -9.28 -12.28 -12.29
N MET A 34 -9.70 -12.51 -13.53
CA MET A 34 -11.05 -12.99 -13.84
C MET A 34 -11.20 -14.48 -13.54
N HIS A 35 -12.40 -14.86 -13.12
CA HIS A 35 -12.81 -16.26 -13.13
C HIS A 35 -12.73 -16.79 -14.57
N PRO A 36 -12.31 -18.05 -14.81
CA PRO A 36 -12.18 -18.61 -16.16
C PRO A 36 -13.41 -18.41 -17.08
N LYS A 37 -14.62 -18.50 -16.51
CA LYS A 37 -15.90 -18.20 -17.19
C LYS A 37 -16.03 -16.80 -17.82
N HIS A 38 -15.20 -15.84 -17.40
CA HIS A 38 -15.16 -14.46 -17.91
C HIS A 38 -13.88 -14.16 -18.70
N LYS A 39 -13.22 -15.18 -19.28
CA LYS A 39 -12.00 -15.01 -20.07
C LYS A 39 -12.18 -13.93 -21.15
N GLY A 40 -11.22 -13.00 -21.23
CA GLY A 40 -11.22 -11.90 -22.19
C GLY A 40 -12.04 -10.67 -21.78
N LYS A 41 -12.73 -10.72 -20.64
CA LYS A 41 -13.44 -9.57 -20.07
C LYS A 41 -12.56 -8.74 -19.14
N GLN A 42 -12.92 -7.48 -19.01
CA GLN A 42 -12.42 -6.55 -18.01
C GLN A 42 -13.49 -6.28 -16.94
N ILE A 43 -13.14 -5.61 -15.85
CA ILE A 43 -14.03 -5.40 -14.69
C ILE A 43 -15.32 -4.66 -15.08
N GLN A 44 -15.24 -3.72 -16.02
CA GLN A 44 -16.38 -2.99 -16.53
C GLN A 44 -17.35 -3.82 -17.38
N ASP A 45 -16.94 -5.02 -17.83
CA ASP A 45 -17.79 -5.91 -18.64
C ASP A 45 -18.59 -6.90 -17.79
N LEU A 46 -18.39 -6.88 -16.46
CA LEU A 46 -19.12 -7.70 -15.51
C LEU A 46 -20.52 -7.13 -15.30
N LYS A 47 -21.50 -8.02 -15.13
CA LYS A 47 -22.90 -7.64 -14.90
C LYS A 47 -23.08 -7.16 -13.46
N ASP A 48 -24.08 -6.32 -13.23
CA ASP A 48 -24.53 -5.98 -11.89
C ASP A 48 -24.81 -7.26 -11.07
N GLY A 49 -24.43 -7.22 -9.79
CA GLY A 49 -24.44 -8.36 -8.89
C GLY A 49 -23.25 -9.31 -9.00
N SER A 50 -22.34 -9.12 -9.96
CA SER A 50 -21.11 -9.93 -10.01
C SER A 50 -20.26 -9.73 -8.76
N VAL A 51 -19.66 -10.81 -8.26
CA VAL A 51 -18.97 -10.85 -6.96
C VAL A 51 -17.45 -10.73 -7.13
N ILE A 52 -16.88 -9.68 -6.56
CA ILE A 52 -15.45 -9.37 -6.61
C ILE A 52 -14.79 -9.70 -5.27
N GLY A 53 -13.80 -10.58 -5.30
CA GLY A 53 -13.06 -11.00 -4.12
C GLY A 53 -11.93 -10.05 -3.74
N THR A 54 -12.04 -9.38 -2.59
CA THR A 54 -10.95 -8.62 -1.96
C THR A 54 -11.19 -8.46 -0.46
N SER A 55 -10.15 -8.65 0.36
CA SER A 55 -10.19 -8.31 1.80
C SER A 55 -9.56 -6.95 2.12
N SER A 56 -9.16 -6.19 1.09
CA SER A 56 -8.59 -4.86 1.28
C SER A 56 -9.71 -3.81 1.22
N LEU A 57 -9.94 -3.11 2.33
CA LEU A 57 -10.91 -2.01 2.38
C LEU A 57 -10.55 -0.91 1.38
N ARG A 58 -9.26 -0.57 1.23
CA ARG A 58 -8.76 0.35 0.19
C ARG A 58 -9.25 0.00 -1.22
N ARG A 59 -9.16 -1.28 -1.60
CA ARG A 59 -9.60 -1.74 -2.92
C ARG A 59 -11.12 -1.72 -3.03
N GLN A 60 -11.79 -2.25 -2.01
CA GLN A 60 -13.25 -2.31 -1.96
C GLN A 60 -13.87 -0.91 -2.08
N SER A 61 -13.47 0.04 -1.24
CA SER A 61 -14.06 1.38 -1.23
C SER A 61 -13.89 2.11 -2.57
N GLN A 62 -12.72 2.01 -3.20
CA GLN A 62 -12.47 2.65 -4.49
C GLN A 62 -13.27 1.99 -5.62
N LEU A 63 -13.25 0.66 -5.69
CA LEU A 63 -13.91 -0.07 -6.77
C LEU A 63 -15.44 -0.07 -6.62
N GLN A 64 -15.97 -0.07 -5.41
CA GLN A 64 -17.41 0.07 -5.16
C GLN A 64 -17.91 1.47 -5.55
N ARG A 65 -17.08 2.50 -5.33
CA ARG A 65 -17.36 3.86 -5.84
C ARG A 65 -17.38 3.91 -7.37
N LYS A 66 -16.42 3.26 -8.03
CA LYS A 66 -16.29 3.26 -9.50
C LYS A 66 -17.33 2.36 -10.19
N TYR A 67 -17.67 1.24 -9.56
CA TYR A 67 -18.54 0.19 -10.10
C TYR A 67 -19.62 -0.18 -9.06
N PRO A 68 -20.62 0.70 -8.82
CA PRO A 68 -21.62 0.51 -7.76
C PRO A 68 -22.54 -0.70 -7.97
N GLY A 69 -22.64 -1.21 -9.20
CA GLY A 69 -23.39 -2.43 -9.51
C GLY A 69 -22.69 -3.72 -9.09
N LEU A 70 -21.39 -3.69 -8.78
CA LEU A 70 -20.63 -4.88 -8.39
C LEU A 70 -20.71 -5.12 -6.87
N THR A 71 -20.72 -6.40 -6.49
CA THR A 71 -20.70 -6.81 -5.08
C THR A 71 -19.28 -7.16 -4.65
N PHE A 72 -18.84 -6.70 -3.48
CA PHE A 72 -17.50 -6.97 -2.97
C PHE A 72 -17.54 -7.89 -1.75
N GLU A 73 -16.79 -8.98 -1.82
CA GLU A 73 -16.72 -9.96 -0.75
C GLU A 73 -15.29 -10.28 -0.35
N SER A 74 -15.09 -10.56 0.95
CA SER A 74 -13.77 -10.89 1.49
C SER A 74 -13.28 -12.22 0.95
N ILE A 75 -12.01 -12.28 0.53
CA ILE A 75 -11.31 -13.50 0.14
C ILE A 75 -9.97 -13.62 0.88
N ARG A 76 -9.87 -14.62 1.75
CA ARG A 76 -8.69 -14.87 2.59
C ARG A 76 -7.87 -16.06 2.10
N GLY A 77 -6.58 -16.02 2.41
CA GLY A 77 -5.57 -17.01 2.03
C GLY A 77 -4.35 -16.35 1.39
N ASN A 78 -3.28 -17.12 1.20
CA ASN A 78 -2.17 -16.72 0.34
C ASN A 78 -2.60 -16.69 -1.14
N LEU A 79 -1.72 -16.22 -2.04
CA LEU A 79 -2.06 -16.08 -3.47
C LEU A 79 -2.57 -17.39 -4.10
N ASN A 80 -1.87 -18.51 -3.86
CA ASN A 80 -2.29 -19.84 -4.31
C ASN A 80 -3.72 -20.19 -3.88
N THR A 81 -4.03 -20.00 -2.59
CA THR A 81 -5.36 -20.30 -2.05
C THR A 81 -6.42 -19.39 -2.66
N ARG A 82 -6.12 -18.12 -2.89
CA ARG A 82 -7.09 -17.18 -3.48
C ARG A 82 -7.38 -17.50 -4.94
N LEU A 83 -6.36 -17.86 -5.73
CA LEU A 83 -6.56 -18.29 -7.11
C LEU A 83 -7.36 -19.58 -7.19
N ARG A 84 -7.04 -20.57 -6.33
CA ARG A 84 -7.83 -21.80 -6.27
C ARG A 84 -9.30 -21.52 -5.97
N LYS A 85 -9.60 -20.68 -4.98
CA LYS A 85 -10.98 -20.27 -4.65
C LYS A 85 -11.68 -19.55 -5.79
N LEU A 86 -10.96 -18.71 -6.54
CA LEU A 86 -11.49 -18.09 -7.74
C LEU A 86 -11.84 -19.15 -8.79
N ASP A 87 -10.98 -20.13 -8.99
CA ASP A 87 -11.13 -21.11 -10.07
C ASP A 87 -12.17 -22.21 -9.73
N GLU A 88 -12.31 -22.57 -8.45
CA GLU A 88 -13.05 -23.77 -8.00
C GLU A 88 -14.34 -23.46 -7.22
N ASP A 89 -14.37 -22.43 -6.36
CA ASP A 89 -15.52 -22.21 -5.45
C ASP A 89 -16.77 -21.71 -6.19
N GLY A 90 -16.62 -21.20 -7.43
CA GLY A 90 -17.69 -20.60 -8.23
C GLY A 90 -18.28 -19.30 -7.66
N LYS A 91 -17.82 -18.89 -6.46
CA LYS A 91 -18.32 -17.75 -5.68
C LYS A 91 -17.91 -16.39 -6.25
N TYR A 92 -16.70 -16.29 -6.78
CA TYR A 92 -16.13 -15.02 -7.23
C TYR A 92 -16.13 -14.96 -8.76
N ASP A 93 -16.56 -13.85 -9.32
CA ASP A 93 -16.45 -13.54 -10.74
C ASP A 93 -15.07 -12.98 -11.10
N ALA A 94 -14.43 -12.30 -10.14
CA ALA A 94 -13.04 -11.88 -10.22
C ALA A 94 -12.45 -11.69 -8.82
N ILE A 95 -11.12 -11.59 -8.72
CA ILE A 95 -10.44 -11.14 -7.50
C ILE A 95 -9.47 -10.01 -7.82
N ILE A 96 -9.18 -9.18 -6.81
CA ILE A 96 -8.24 -8.07 -6.93
C ILE A 96 -6.95 -8.37 -6.16
N LEU A 97 -5.83 -8.36 -6.86
CA LEU A 97 -4.49 -8.66 -6.33
C LEU A 97 -3.51 -7.52 -6.63
N ALA A 98 -2.33 -7.55 -6.04
CA ALA A 98 -1.26 -6.64 -6.44
C ALA A 98 -0.56 -7.23 -7.67
N GLU A 99 -0.35 -6.46 -8.72
CA GLU A 99 0.27 -6.94 -9.95
C GLU A 99 1.67 -7.51 -9.68
N ALA A 100 2.51 -6.77 -8.94
CA ALA A 100 3.84 -7.24 -8.55
C ALA A 100 3.83 -8.61 -7.86
N GLY A 101 2.77 -8.94 -7.11
CA GLY A 101 2.63 -10.25 -6.47
C GLY A 101 2.40 -11.38 -7.46
N LEU A 102 1.68 -11.12 -8.56
CA LEU A 102 1.44 -12.09 -9.64
C LEU A 102 2.69 -12.28 -10.49
N VAL A 103 3.33 -11.18 -10.89
CA VAL A 103 4.58 -11.17 -11.68
C VAL A 103 5.69 -11.94 -10.97
N ARG A 104 5.91 -11.69 -9.67
CA ARG A 104 6.94 -12.41 -8.89
C ARG A 104 6.71 -13.91 -8.78
N MET A 105 5.47 -14.36 -8.95
CA MET A 105 5.10 -15.78 -8.94
C MET A 105 5.15 -16.42 -10.33
N GLY A 106 5.45 -15.65 -11.39
CA GLY A 106 5.39 -16.10 -12.78
C GLY A 106 3.96 -16.30 -13.28
N TRP A 107 3.01 -15.51 -12.79
CA TRP A 107 1.59 -15.61 -13.12
C TRP A 107 1.06 -14.37 -13.85
N GLU A 108 1.89 -13.73 -14.66
CA GLU A 108 1.50 -12.59 -15.49
C GLU A 108 0.32 -12.94 -16.40
N ASP A 109 0.28 -14.18 -16.93
CA ASP A 109 -0.80 -14.69 -17.79
C ASP A 109 -2.16 -14.75 -17.09
N ARG A 110 -2.20 -14.69 -15.76
CA ARG A 110 -3.46 -14.63 -14.99
C ARG A 110 -4.02 -13.21 -14.92
N VAL A 111 -3.21 -12.18 -15.19
CA VAL A 111 -3.65 -10.77 -15.15
C VAL A 111 -4.61 -10.52 -16.31
N SER A 112 -5.87 -10.23 -15.98
CA SER A 112 -6.89 -9.90 -16.99
C SER A 112 -6.95 -8.39 -17.27
N GLN A 113 -6.63 -7.58 -16.27
CA GLN A 113 -6.61 -6.12 -16.36
C GLN A 113 -5.71 -5.54 -15.28
N ILE A 114 -4.88 -4.56 -15.63
CA ILE A 114 -4.17 -3.71 -14.66
C ILE A 114 -5.06 -2.49 -14.39
N LEU A 115 -5.30 -2.18 -13.12
CA LEU A 115 -6.12 -1.04 -12.71
C LEU A 115 -5.24 0.20 -12.67
N SER A 116 -5.55 1.17 -13.52
CA SER A 116 -4.91 2.48 -13.54
C SER A 116 -5.21 3.29 -12.27
N ALA A 117 -4.41 4.31 -12.01
CA ALA A 117 -4.53 5.14 -10.81
C ALA A 117 -5.88 5.88 -10.70
N ASP A 118 -6.54 6.18 -11.82
CA ASP A 118 -7.89 6.78 -11.85
C ASP A 118 -9.02 5.78 -11.51
N VAL A 119 -8.73 4.48 -11.57
CA VAL A 119 -9.67 3.41 -11.20
C VAL A 119 -9.40 2.95 -9.77
N CYS A 120 -8.14 2.69 -9.41
CA CYS A 120 -7.76 2.24 -8.07
C CYS A 120 -6.34 2.69 -7.74
N MET A 121 -6.21 3.76 -6.95
CA MET A 121 -4.93 4.15 -6.36
C MET A 121 -4.42 3.03 -5.44
N TYR A 122 -3.10 2.82 -5.45
CA TYR A 122 -2.48 1.69 -4.80
C TYR A 122 -2.20 1.93 -3.30
N ALA A 123 -1.81 0.86 -2.60
CA ALA A 123 -1.39 0.98 -1.20
C ALA A 123 -0.01 1.65 -1.11
N VAL A 124 0.21 2.40 -0.03
CA VAL A 124 1.52 2.99 0.30
C VAL A 124 2.62 1.94 0.20
N SER A 125 3.62 2.26 -0.60
CA SER A 125 4.79 1.46 -0.94
C SER A 125 4.50 0.11 -1.61
N GLN A 126 3.32 -0.07 -2.21
CA GLN A 126 3.02 -1.28 -2.98
C GLN A 126 4.00 -1.44 -4.15
N GLY A 127 4.49 -2.66 -4.38
CA GLY A 127 5.48 -2.96 -5.42
C GLY A 127 6.92 -2.84 -4.94
N ALA A 128 7.20 -2.08 -3.87
CA ALA A 128 8.56 -1.97 -3.31
C ALA A 128 8.90 -3.15 -2.38
N LYS A 129 10.15 -3.62 -2.45
CA LYS A 129 10.76 -4.54 -1.46
C LYS A 129 11.66 -3.72 -0.55
N ALA A 130 11.69 -4.07 0.73
CA ALA A 130 12.51 -3.41 1.72
C ALA A 130 13.31 -4.43 2.52
N VAL A 131 14.51 -4.03 2.93
CA VAL A 131 15.38 -4.82 3.80
C VAL A 131 15.48 -4.16 5.17
N GLU A 132 14.94 -4.82 6.18
CA GLU A 132 15.04 -4.40 7.59
C GLU A 132 16.37 -4.90 8.19
N CYS A 133 17.02 -4.04 8.96
CA CYS A 133 18.23 -4.36 9.70
C CYS A 133 18.29 -3.61 11.04
N ARG A 134 19.30 -3.92 11.85
CA ARG A 134 19.60 -3.13 13.04
C ARG A 134 20.14 -1.75 12.63
N ALA A 135 19.76 -0.73 13.38
CA ALA A 135 20.11 0.66 13.08
C ALA A 135 21.58 1.00 13.39
N ASP A 136 22.22 0.24 14.27
CA ASP A 136 23.62 0.41 14.67
C ASP A 136 24.62 -0.46 13.86
N ASP A 137 24.10 -1.33 12.98
CA ASP A 137 24.90 -2.26 12.18
C ASP A 137 25.39 -1.59 10.87
N THR A 138 26.42 -0.77 11.02
CA THR A 138 26.99 0.00 9.90
C THR A 138 27.53 -0.86 8.77
N ASP A 139 28.07 -2.04 9.05
CA ASP A 139 28.58 -2.96 8.03
C ASP A 139 27.43 -3.47 7.15
N THR A 140 26.31 -3.87 7.76
CA THR A 140 25.10 -4.25 7.02
C THR A 140 24.55 -3.09 6.21
N LEU A 141 24.48 -1.89 6.77
CA LEU A 141 23.99 -0.70 6.07
C LEU A 141 24.85 -0.35 4.84
N ASN A 142 26.18 -0.48 4.96
CA ASN A 142 27.09 -0.29 3.84
C ASN A 142 26.83 -1.28 2.70
N LEU A 143 26.54 -2.55 3.02
CA LEU A 143 26.17 -3.56 2.01
C LEU A 143 24.82 -3.24 1.36
N LEU A 144 23.83 -2.83 2.16
CA LEU A 144 22.47 -2.55 1.69
C LEU A 144 22.37 -1.29 0.82
N ALA A 145 23.29 -0.34 0.99
CA ALA A 145 23.37 0.85 0.14
C ALA A 145 23.55 0.52 -1.36
N HIS A 146 24.10 -0.64 -1.70
CA HIS A 146 24.33 -1.05 -3.09
C HIS A 146 23.09 -1.57 -3.82
N ILE A 147 22.01 -1.92 -3.10
CA ILE A 147 20.78 -2.48 -3.68
C ILE A 147 19.58 -1.53 -3.55
N HIS A 148 19.84 -0.32 -3.07
CA HIS A 148 18.88 0.77 -2.97
C HIS A 148 18.56 1.32 -4.37
N ASP A 149 17.32 1.73 -4.58
CA ASP A 149 16.88 2.47 -5.76
C ASP A 149 16.44 3.89 -5.33
N PRO A 150 17.07 4.96 -5.84
CA PRO A 150 16.78 6.32 -5.40
C PRO A 150 15.34 6.76 -5.63
N ASP A 151 14.83 6.57 -6.84
CA ASP A 151 13.47 6.99 -7.21
C ASP A 151 12.42 6.24 -6.38
N THR A 152 12.59 4.93 -6.21
CA THR A 152 11.68 4.15 -5.38
C THR A 152 11.72 4.59 -3.93
N THR A 153 12.90 4.92 -3.41
CA THR A 153 13.05 5.35 -2.02
C THR A 153 12.42 6.70 -1.78
N MET A 154 12.67 7.66 -2.66
CA MET A 154 12.05 8.99 -2.62
C MET A 154 10.52 8.87 -2.67
N ALA A 155 9.97 8.07 -3.60
CA ALA A 155 8.53 7.84 -3.69
C ALA A 155 7.99 7.22 -2.40
N CYS A 156 8.65 6.18 -1.87
CA CYS A 156 8.20 5.51 -0.65
C CYS A 156 8.30 6.40 0.59
N ILE A 157 9.27 7.32 0.67
CA ILE A 157 9.37 8.28 1.78
C ILE A 157 8.18 9.23 1.75
N ALA A 158 7.83 9.82 0.60
CA ALA A 158 6.66 10.69 0.47
C ALA A 158 5.37 9.94 0.85
N GLU A 159 5.16 8.75 0.29
CA GLU A 159 3.97 7.92 0.55
C GLU A 159 3.84 7.51 2.03
N ARG A 160 4.96 7.14 2.68
CA ARG A 160 4.97 6.74 4.08
C ARG A 160 4.84 7.94 5.02
N ALA A 161 5.39 9.10 4.67
CA ALA A 161 5.20 10.34 5.40
C ALA A 161 3.73 10.76 5.39
N PHE A 162 3.09 10.70 4.22
CA PHE A 162 1.66 10.89 4.06
C PHE A 162 0.85 9.98 4.98
N LEU A 163 1.09 8.66 4.93
CA LEU A 163 0.36 7.69 5.74
C LEU A 163 0.56 7.90 7.26
N ARG A 164 1.79 8.21 7.66
CA ARG A 164 2.13 8.45 9.07
C ARG A 164 1.38 9.65 9.62
N THR A 165 1.34 10.74 8.85
CA THR A 165 0.66 11.99 9.26
C THR A 165 -0.86 11.82 9.35
N LEU A 166 -1.47 10.99 8.49
CA LEU A 166 -2.88 10.64 8.61
C LEU A 166 -3.20 9.76 9.83
N GLU A 167 -2.18 9.29 10.55
CA GLU A 167 -2.29 8.21 11.54
C GLU A 167 -3.05 7.01 10.97
N GLY A 168 -2.82 6.74 9.69
CA GLY A 168 -3.45 5.66 8.94
C GLY A 168 -2.67 4.36 9.16
N GLY A 169 -3.35 3.32 9.62
CA GLY A 169 -2.83 1.95 9.61
C GLY A 169 -3.34 1.16 8.41
N CYS A 170 -2.96 -0.12 8.30
CA CYS A 170 -3.48 -1.06 7.29
C CYS A 170 -5.02 -1.23 7.32
N SER A 171 -5.66 -0.78 8.40
CA SER A 171 -7.09 -0.93 8.68
C SER A 171 -7.95 0.23 8.15
N VAL A 172 -7.39 1.20 7.43
CA VAL A 172 -8.13 2.36 6.93
C VAL A 172 -8.02 2.44 5.40
N PRO A 173 -9.10 2.80 4.66
CA PRO A 173 -9.07 2.95 3.20
C PRO A 173 -8.25 4.20 2.79
N VAL A 174 -6.93 4.09 2.86
CA VAL A 174 -5.97 5.11 2.40
C VAL A 174 -5.28 4.61 1.15
N ALA A 175 -5.17 5.46 0.14
CA ALA A 175 -4.51 5.13 -1.12
C ALA A 175 -3.60 6.26 -1.60
N VAL A 176 -2.62 5.92 -2.43
CA VAL A 176 -1.68 6.85 -3.04
C VAL A 176 -1.41 6.50 -4.49
N CYS A 177 -0.97 7.49 -5.25
CA CYS A 177 -0.27 7.35 -6.52
C CYS A 177 0.90 8.33 -6.51
N THR A 178 2.07 7.91 -7.00
CA THR A 178 3.30 8.68 -6.90
C THR A 178 4.17 8.43 -8.11
N GLU A 179 4.66 9.50 -8.70
CA GLU A 179 5.57 9.47 -9.84
C GLU A 179 6.78 10.34 -9.52
N ILE A 180 7.96 9.83 -9.83
CA ILE A 180 9.19 10.61 -9.87
C ILE A 180 9.70 10.55 -11.29
N LYS A 181 9.69 11.71 -11.95
CA LYS A 181 10.07 11.84 -13.34
C LYS A 181 10.64 13.22 -13.60
N ASP A 182 11.72 13.31 -14.37
CA ASP A 182 12.36 14.57 -14.77
C ASP A 182 12.66 15.49 -13.57
N SER A 183 13.16 14.92 -12.47
CA SER A 183 13.39 15.62 -11.19
C SER A 183 12.13 16.26 -10.60
N LYS A 184 10.95 15.73 -10.88
CA LYS A 184 9.69 16.16 -10.31
C LYS A 184 9.03 15.01 -9.56
N LEU A 185 8.65 15.25 -8.32
CA LEU A 185 7.75 14.39 -7.56
C LEU A 185 6.32 14.86 -7.80
N SER A 186 5.44 13.94 -8.16
CA SER A 186 3.99 14.11 -8.07
C SER A 186 3.44 13.05 -7.14
N ILE A 187 2.69 13.45 -6.12
CA ILE A 187 2.00 12.54 -5.20
C ILE A 187 0.53 12.93 -5.08
N THR A 188 -0.34 11.97 -5.37
CA THR A 188 -1.78 12.05 -5.14
C THR A 188 -2.15 11.08 -4.03
N GLY A 189 -2.99 11.51 -3.11
CA GLY A 189 -3.45 10.70 -1.98
C GLY A 189 -4.94 10.79 -1.81
N GLY A 190 -5.51 9.79 -1.15
CA GLY A 190 -6.94 9.75 -0.88
C GLY A 190 -7.31 8.98 0.37
N VAL A 191 -8.37 9.43 1.03
CA VAL A 191 -9.08 8.70 2.09
C VAL A 191 -10.51 8.44 1.66
N PHE A 192 -11.01 7.25 1.97
CA PHE A 192 -12.34 6.80 1.54
C PHE A 192 -13.13 6.24 2.73
N SER A 193 -14.45 6.44 2.73
CA SER A 193 -15.33 5.69 3.63
C SER A 193 -15.31 4.21 3.25
N VAL A 194 -15.60 3.32 4.21
CA VAL A 194 -15.56 1.86 3.98
C VAL A 194 -16.44 1.44 2.79
N ASP A 195 -17.60 2.07 2.63
CA ASP A 195 -18.54 1.84 1.52
C ASP A 195 -18.19 2.58 0.21
N GLY A 196 -17.16 3.43 0.20
CA GLY A 196 -16.73 4.21 -0.97
C GLY A 196 -17.58 5.44 -1.30
N THR A 197 -18.65 5.71 -0.57
CA THR A 197 -19.59 6.81 -0.86
C THR A 197 -18.98 8.19 -0.63
N GLN A 198 -18.09 8.32 0.36
CA GLN A 198 -17.38 9.55 0.68
C GLN A 198 -15.88 9.39 0.39
N CYS A 199 -15.26 10.44 -0.16
CA CYS A 199 -13.81 10.48 -0.33
C CYS A 199 -13.27 11.91 -0.33
N VAL A 200 -12.06 12.07 0.18
CA VAL A 200 -11.27 13.29 0.02
C VAL A 200 -9.95 12.89 -0.65
N GLN A 201 -9.60 13.57 -1.73
CA GLN A 201 -8.39 13.36 -2.50
C GLN A 201 -7.74 14.70 -2.80
N ASP A 202 -6.41 14.73 -2.81
CA ASP A 202 -5.64 15.91 -3.20
C ASP A 202 -4.31 15.47 -3.82
N SER A 203 -3.56 16.42 -4.36
CA SER A 203 -2.24 16.20 -4.95
C SER A 203 -1.23 17.28 -4.53
N VAL A 204 0.02 16.88 -4.51
CA VAL A 204 1.16 17.76 -4.28
C VAL A 204 2.22 17.44 -5.32
N GLU A 205 2.79 18.49 -5.90
CA GLU A 205 3.96 18.40 -6.76
C GLU A 205 5.15 19.10 -6.10
N ARG A 206 6.35 18.58 -6.37
CA ARG A 206 7.62 19.18 -5.96
C ARG A 206 8.65 19.06 -7.06
N ASP A 207 9.31 20.19 -7.31
CA ASP A 207 10.53 20.23 -8.10
C ASP A 207 11.71 19.81 -7.21
N LEU A 208 12.53 18.88 -7.72
CA LEU A 208 13.72 18.32 -7.08
C LEU A 208 15.00 18.69 -7.84
N SER A 209 14.93 19.54 -8.88
CA SER A 209 16.05 19.91 -9.75
C SER A 209 17.22 20.55 -8.99
N GLU A 210 16.96 21.33 -7.94
CA GLU A 210 18.01 21.94 -7.10
C GLU A 210 18.62 20.95 -6.09
N ILE A 211 18.16 19.70 -6.07
CA ILE A 211 18.23 18.85 -4.89
C ILE A 211 18.85 17.45 -5.18
N ILE A 212 18.98 17.08 -6.45
CA ILE A 212 19.68 15.87 -6.92
C ILE A 212 21.09 16.24 -7.42
N GLU A 213 21.90 16.91 -6.59
CA GLU A 213 23.36 16.77 -6.73
C GLU A 213 23.82 15.70 -5.73
N PRO A 214 24.47 14.60 -6.18
CA PRO A 214 25.12 13.71 -5.24
C PRO A 214 26.14 14.54 -4.44
N PRO A 215 26.16 14.47 -3.11
CA PRO A 215 27.13 15.19 -2.30
C PRO A 215 28.54 14.90 -2.82
N LYS A 216 29.30 15.96 -3.12
CA LYS A 216 30.66 15.91 -3.67
C LYS A 216 31.67 15.16 -2.77
N LYS A 217 31.25 14.73 -1.58
CA LYS A 217 31.99 13.89 -0.63
C LYS A 217 31.04 12.88 0.02
N LYS A 218 31.46 11.60 0.12
CA LYS A 218 30.78 10.60 0.97
C LYS A 218 30.66 11.18 2.38
N ILE A 219 29.43 11.50 2.80
CA ILE A 219 29.18 12.02 4.14
C ILE A 219 29.36 10.84 5.12
N ARG A 220 30.52 10.76 5.76
CA ARG A 220 30.71 9.94 6.97
C ARG A 220 30.15 10.75 8.13
N THR A 221 28.90 10.51 8.51
CA THR A 221 28.35 11.05 9.75
C THR A 221 29.02 10.36 10.93
N THR A 222 29.56 11.12 11.87
CA THR A 222 30.11 10.65 13.15
C THR A 222 29.02 10.35 14.19
N LYS A 223 27.74 10.48 13.82
CA LYS A 223 26.55 10.22 14.64
C LYS A 223 25.49 9.49 13.79
N GLY A 224 25.47 8.16 13.84
CA GLY A 224 24.40 7.32 13.26
C GLY A 224 24.09 7.55 11.77
N VAL A 225 23.20 6.75 11.22
CA VAL A 225 22.64 6.96 9.86
C VAL A 225 21.33 7.75 10.01
N ASN A 226 21.19 8.86 9.27
CA ASN A 226 19.94 9.64 9.26
C ASN A 226 18.78 8.76 8.78
N GLN A 227 17.59 8.93 9.38
CA GLN A 227 16.41 8.13 9.06
C GLN A 227 15.24 9.01 8.62
N TYR A 228 14.53 8.54 7.59
CA TYR A 228 13.39 9.20 6.96
C TYR A 228 12.21 8.24 6.94
N ILE A 229 11.25 8.41 7.86
CA ILE A 229 10.13 7.47 8.04
C ILE A 229 10.60 6.00 8.19
N SER A 230 11.59 5.82 9.06
CA SER A 230 12.29 4.55 9.32
C SER A 230 13.19 4.04 8.18
N ILE A 231 13.39 4.80 7.09
CA ILE A 231 14.28 4.43 5.97
C ILE A 231 15.65 5.11 6.11
N ALA A 232 16.73 4.36 5.86
CA ALA A 232 18.09 4.91 5.81
C ALA A 232 18.22 6.02 4.76
N GLY A 233 18.82 7.14 5.14
CA GLY A 233 19.33 8.11 4.19
C GLY A 233 20.59 7.58 3.52
N HIS A 234 20.56 7.43 2.20
CA HIS A 234 21.72 7.04 1.41
C HIS A 234 22.44 8.27 0.85
N THR A 235 23.74 8.15 0.60
CA THR A 235 24.60 9.31 0.25
C THR A 235 24.40 9.82 -1.17
N ASP A 236 23.67 9.11 -2.02
CA ASP A 236 23.34 9.49 -3.40
C ASP A 236 22.10 10.40 -3.49
N ILE A 237 21.38 10.58 -2.38
CA ILE A 237 20.27 11.54 -2.26
C ILE A 237 20.63 12.57 -1.19
N SER A 238 20.48 13.86 -1.49
CA SER A 238 20.76 14.90 -0.51
C SER A 238 19.75 14.90 0.64
N HIS A 239 20.17 15.26 1.85
CA HIS A 239 19.27 15.36 3.00
C HIS A 239 18.14 16.37 2.77
N ASN A 240 18.44 17.49 2.08
CA ASN A 240 17.43 18.47 1.67
C ASN A 240 16.37 17.87 0.74
N ALA A 241 16.74 16.89 -0.13
CA ALA A 241 15.78 16.14 -0.95
C ALA A 241 14.82 15.37 -0.08
N LEU A 242 15.39 14.56 0.80
CA LEU A 242 14.63 13.65 1.63
C LEU A 242 13.69 14.43 2.56
N ASP A 243 14.13 15.58 3.06
CA ASP A 243 13.29 16.52 3.82
C ASP A 243 12.17 17.13 2.97
N ALA A 244 12.46 17.61 1.76
CA ALA A 244 11.45 18.18 0.85
C ALA A 244 10.40 17.13 0.42
N ILE A 245 10.84 15.91 0.14
CA ILE A 245 10.00 14.76 -0.22
C ILE A 245 9.11 14.35 0.96
N MET A 246 9.69 14.24 2.16
CA MET A 246 8.92 13.97 3.37
C MET A 246 7.90 15.08 3.62
N ALA A 247 8.28 16.34 3.44
CA ALA A 247 7.39 17.49 3.58
C ALA A 247 6.24 17.46 2.56
N ALA A 248 6.46 16.99 1.32
CA ALA A 248 5.40 16.83 0.33
C ALA A 248 4.33 15.83 0.78
N GLY A 249 4.74 14.69 1.36
CA GLY A 249 3.82 13.71 1.95
C GLY A 249 3.03 14.29 3.13
N VAL A 250 3.69 15.06 4.01
CA VAL A 250 3.04 15.75 5.13
C VAL A 250 2.06 16.82 4.65
N GLU A 251 2.43 17.63 3.65
CA GLU A 251 1.53 18.63 3.06
C GLU A 251 0.28 17.97 2.50
N LEU A 252 0.44 16.90 1.71
CA LEU A 252 -0.68 16.17 1.14
C LEU A 252 -1.62 15.63 2.23
N ALA A 253 -1.07 15.09 3.32
CA ALA A 253 -1.87 14.62 4.44
C ALA A 253 -2.67 15.77 5.08
N ASN A 254 -2.05 16.95 5.27
CA ASN A 254 -2.72 18.12 5.82
C ASN A 254 -3.83 18.65 4.90
N LYS A 255 -3.64 18.62 3.56
CA LYS A 255 -4.70 18.95 2.61
C LYS A 255 -5.89 18.01 2.70
N ILE A 256 -5.64 16.73 3.01
CA ILE A 256 -6.70 15.73 3.18
C ILE A 256 -7.36 15.81 4.57
N LEU A 257 -6.63 16.20 5.62
CA LEU A 257 -7.13 16.35 7.00
C LEU A 257 -8.01 17.59 7.21
N THR A 258 -8.87 17.89 6.23
CA THR A 258 -10.02 18.78 6.43
C THR A 258 -11.01 18.15 7.44
N PRO A 259 -11.98 18.91 7.97
CA PRO A 259 -13.03 18.34 8.84
C PRO A 259 -13.73 17.13 8.22
N GLU A 260 -13.93 17.12 6.90
CA GLU A 260 -14.51 16.00 6.16
C GLU A 260 -13.58 14.79 6.13
N GLY A 261 -12.32 14.97 5.74
CA GLY A 261 -11.36 13.86 5.67
C GLY A 261 -11.08 13.24 7.03
N ALA A 262 -10.99 14.06 8.08
CA ALA A 262 -10.86 13.60 9.46
C ALA A 262 -12.08 12.78 9.92
N ALA A 263 -13.30 13.21 9.55
CA ALA A 263 -14.53 12.48 9.85
C ALA A 263 -14.57 11.12 9.13
N ILE A 264 -14.18 11.07 7.85
CA ILE A 264 -14.07 9.82 7.07
C ILE A 264 -13.10 8.85 7.74
N LEU A 265 -11.89 9.31 8.09
CA LEU A 265 -10.87 8.49 8.75
C LEU A 265 -11.35 7.94 10.09
N LYS A 266 -11.95 8.79 10.92
CA LYS A 266 -12.49 8.40 12.22
C LYS A 266 -13.57 7.32 12.07
N LYS A 267 -14.56 7.56 11.21
CA LYS A 267 -15.65 6.61 10.96
C LYS A 267 -15.11 5.29 10.39
N ALA A 268 -14.18 5.33 9.44
CA ALA A 268 -13.57 4.13 8.87
C ALA A 268 -12.81 3.29 9.92
N LYS A 269 -12.11 3.94 10.87
CA LYS A 269 -11.46 3.26 12.01
C LYS A 269 -12.50 2.57 12.91
N GLU A 270 -13.60 3.26 13.23
CA GLU A 270 -14.69 2.72 14.04
C GLU A 270 -15.40 1.53 13.37
N ASP A 271 -15.74 1.67 12.09
CA ASP A 271 -16.41 0.62 11.31
C ASP A 271 -15.52 -0.63 11.17
N THR A 272 -14.22 -0.42 10.96
CA THR A 272 -13.27 -1.54 10.89
C THR A 272 -13.12 -2.24 12.24
N ALA A 273 -13.06 -1.49 13.34
CA ALA A 273 -13.00 -2.07 14.69
C ALA A 273 -14.25 -2.90 15.00
N LYS A 274 -15.45 -2.40 14.63
CA LYS A 274 -16.71 -3.13 14.78
C LYS A 274 -16.71 -4.42 13.97
N ALA A 275 -16.32 -4.37 12.69
CA ALA A 275 -16.27 -5.55 11.82
C ALA A 275 -15.32 -6.64 12.36
N VAL A 276 -14.17 -6.25 12.93
CA VAL A 276 -13.23 -7.19 13.56
C VAL A 276 -13.85 -7.85 14.80
N LEU A 277 -14.55 -7.10 15.64
CA LEU A 277 -15.23 -7.62 16.82
C LEU A 277 -16.36 -8.58 16.45
N GLU A 278 -17.15 -8.25 15.43
CA GLU A 278 -18.23 -9.11 14.91
C GLU A 278 -17.67 -10.42 14.34
N GLU A 279 -16.58 -10.36 13.57
CA GLU A 279 -15.95 -11.57 13.02
C GLU A 279 -15.39 -12.47 14.14
N LYS A 280 -14.81 -11.87 15.18
CA LYS A 280 -14.35 -12.61 16.36
C LYS A 280 -15.51 -13.30 17.08
N ARG A 281 -16.61 -12.57 17.32
CA ARG A 281 -17.83 -13.12 17.94
C ARG A 281 -18.42 -14.25 17.12
N LYS A 282 -18.46 -14.12 15.78
CA LYS A 282 -18.95 -15.18 14.88
C LYS A 282 -18.09 -16.44 14.97
N LYS A 283 -16.76 -16.30 15.02
CA LYS A 283 -15.84 -17.44 15.19
C LYS A 283 -15.99 -18.11 16.55
N GLU A 284 -16.14 -17.33 17.62
CA GLU A 284 -16.39 -17.85 18.96
C GLU A 284 -17.71 -18.63 19.02
N LEU A 285 -18.76 -18.11 18.37
CA LEU A 285 -20.05 -18.80 18.25
C LEU A 285 -19.93 -20.12 17.49
N ILE A 286 -19.27 -20.13 16.33
CA ILE A 286 -19.03 -21.34 15.53
C ILE A 286 -18.26 -22.37 16.37
N LYS A 287 -17.18 -21.95 17.05
CA LYS A 287 -16.37 -22.83 17.88
C LYS A 287 -17.17 -23.41 19.07
N ALA A 288 -18.04 -22.61 19.68
CA ALA A 288 -18.88 -23.04 20.79
C ALA A 288 -19.99 -24.02 20.37
N VAL A 289 -20.51 -23.87 19.15
CA VAL A 289 -21.42 -24.84 18.52
C VAL A 289 -20.67 -26.14 18.19
N GLU A 290 -19.47 -26.06 17.60
CA GLU A 290 -18.64 -27.21 17.27
C GLU A 290 -18.13 -27.96 18.52
N SER A 291 -17.93 -27.27 19.65
CA SER A 291 -17.52 -27.88 20.93
C SER A 291 -18.67 -28.37 21.80
N GLY A 292 -19.93 -28.29 21.34
CA GLY A 292 -21.12 -28.73 22.08
C GLY A 292 -21.40 -27.92 23.36
N SER A 293 -20.86 -26.72 23.47
CA SER A 293 -20.96 -25.87 24.67
C SER A 293 -22.17 -24.93 24.68
N LEU A 294 -22.88 -24.84 23.56
CA LEU A 294 -24.18 -24.18 23.43
C LEU A 294 -25.20 -25.25 23.02
N LYS A 295 -26.17 -25.54 23.89
CA LYS A 295 -27.40 -26.27 23.55
C LYS A 295 -28.50 -25.27 23.21
#